data_AF-A0AAP6HEW2-F1
#
_entry.id   AF-A0AAP6HEW2-F1
#
_cell.length_a   1.000
_cell.length_b   1.000
_cell.length_c   1.000
_cell.angle_alpha   90.00
_cell.angle_beta   90.00
_cell.angle_gamma   90.00
#
_symmetry.space_group_name_H-M   'P 1'
#
loop_
_entity.id
_entity.type
_entity.pdbx_description
1 polymer ?
#
loop_
_entity_poly.entity_id
_entity_poly.type
_entity_poly.pdbx_seq_one_letter_code
_entity_poly.pdbx_strand_id
1 'polypeptide(L)'
;MNYKSHNKIYRIHQKTNIKKWFFIGLGILLLLLLLPWTQNIHTNGYVSGLYQEQRPQSIQSPIPGKIIHWYVKNGDQVKKGDTLLRISEIKEDYMDPLLVQRAEDQINAKDNVRDYYSAKIKTIGGQLDAMNAARELKLNQIRIKLQQLNFKINATNAELQAANNEFRMAEDQYRRQEEMYKQGLVSLTDFQRRNVSYQNALAKKNSIENKLAEAQQEILSLQVEQNATIQDYNEKISKLEGERFQSMGQVAGSDGEIAKLQTQVTNYKVRQGQYYIIATQDGQITQLSKTGIGEIIKEGENIGIIVPKSVKYAVEFYVSPVDLPLLQEGQKIRCTFDGFPAIVFSGWPNSSYGTFPGKIIAVENNISQNGMFKVVVVESGDKKWPPNIKMGAGSKGIILLNDVPIWYEIWRNINGFPPDYYIANKQKDEKNKK
;
A
#
# COMPACT_ATOMS: atom_id res chain seq x y z
N MET A 1 52.81 15.96 108.92
CA MET A 1 52.01 16.70 107.91
C MET A 1 51.02 15.75 107.27
N ASN A 2 49.74 15.83 107.63
CA ASN A 2 48.66 15.02 107.05
C ASN A 2 47.86 15.90 106.08
N TYR A 3 48.19 15.84 104.80
CA TYR A 3 47.51 16.64 103.78
C TYR A 3 46.13 16.02 103.46
N LYS A 4 45.06 16.66 103.95
CA LYS A 4 43.62 16.31 103.75
C LYS A 4 43.10 16.53 102.30
N SER A 5 43.97 16.64 101.30
CA SER A 5 43.59 16.95 99.92
C SER A 5 43.26 15.71 99.07
N HIS A 6 43.76 14.52 99.41
CA HIS A 6 43.56 13.32 98.58
C HIS A 6 42.14 12.73 98.69
N ASN A 7 41.47 12.87 99.84
CA ASN A 7 40.16 12.24 100.10
C ASN A 7 38.94 13.00 99.54
N LYS A 8 39.10 14.21 98.97
CA LYS A 8 37.97 15.00 98.41
C LYS A 8 37.88 14.99 96.88
N ILE A 9 38.95 14.61 96.17
CA ILE A 9 39.01 14.74 94.70
C ILE A 9 38.57 13.45 94.00
N TYR A 10 38.96 12.29 94.54
CA TYR A 10 38.56 11.00 93.97
C TYR A 10 37.40 10.40 94.79
N ARG A 11 36.18 10.48 94.26
CA ARG A 11 34.96 9.83 94.79
C ARG A 11 35.06 8.28 94.66
N ILE A 12 36.05 7.67 95.31
CA ILE A 12 36.37 6.23 95.20
C ILE A 12 35.30 5.33 95.84
N HIS A 13 34.39 5.88 96.66
CA HIS A 13 33.33 5.12 97.34
C HIS A 13 31.93 5.30 96.74
N GLN A 14 31.76 5.98 95.60
CA GLN A 14 30.45 6.03 94.92
C GLN A 14 30.34 4.92 93.86
N LYS A 15 29.54 3.89 94.13
CA LYS A 15 29.10 2.93 93.11
C LYS A 15 28.17 3.63 92.13
N THR A 16 28.69 4.08 91.00
CA THR A 16 27.92 4.73 89.93
C THR A 16 27.11 3.71 89.13
N ASN A 17 25.79 3.90 89.05
CA ASN A 17 24.90 3.10 88.20
C ASN A 17 25.09 3.34 86.69
N ILE A 18 26.04 4.21 86.30
CA ILE A 18 26.36 4.54 84.90
C ILE A 18 26.75 3.29 84.11
N LYS A 19 27.52 2.36 84.69
CA LYS A 19 27.85 1.09 84.01
C LYS A 19 26.58 0.27 83.70
N LYS A 20 25.60 0.24 84.60
CA LYS A 20 24.33 -0.47 84.39
C LYS A 20 23.51 0.19 83.29
N TRP A 21 23.36 1.52 83.31
CA TRP A 21 22.66 2.27 82.25
C TRP A 21 23.38 2.17 80.90
N PHE A 22 24.71 2.10 80.88
CA PHE A 22 25.49 1.85 79.67
C PHE A 22 25.23 0.45 79.11
N PHE A 23 25.27 -0.60 79.94
CA PHE A 23 24.97 -1.96 79.48
C PHE A 23 23.49 -2.15 79.07
N ILE A 24 22.55 -1.48 79.75
CA ILE A 24 21.14 -1.43 79.34
C ILE A 24 20.99 -0.72 78.00
N GLY A 25 21.61 0.45 77.83
CA GLY A 25 21.60 1.19 76.57
C GLY A 25 22.26 0.42 75.42
N LEU A 26 23.37 -0.27 75.69
CA LEU A 26 24.05 -1.14 74.73
C LEU A 26 23.19 -2.36 74.35
N GLY A 27 22.48 -2.95 75.31
CA GLY A 27 21.52 -4.02 75.06
C GLY A 27 20.33 -3.57 74.21
N ILE A 28 19.80 -2.37 74.47
CA ILE A 28 18.74 -1.76 73.65
C ILE A 28 19.25 -1.46 72.23
N LEU A 29 20.47 -0.95 72.08
CA LEU A 29 21.08 -0.71 70.78
C LEU A 29 21.27 -2.00 69.97
N LEU A 30 21.75 -3.07 70.61
CA LEU A 30 21.87 -4.40 69.98
C LEU A 30 20.51 -4.97 69.57
N LEU A 31 19.46 -4.74 70.35
CA LEU A 31 18.08 -5.11 69.99
C LEU A 31 17.56 -4.29 68.81
N LEU A 32 17.82 -2.98 68.76
CA LEU A 32 17.45 -2.13 67.63
C LEU A 32 18.13 -2.59 66.35
N LEU A 33 19.41 -2.99 66.42
CA LEU A 33 20.16 -3.51 65.27
C LEU A 33 19.56 -4.78 64.65
N LEU A 34 18.74 -5.53 65.39
CA LEU A 34 18.04 -6.73 64.93
C LEU A 34 16.63 -6.46 64.35
N LEU A 35 16.14 -5.22 64.43
CA LEU A 35 14.85 -4.88 63.83
C LEU A 35 14.91 -5.00 62.30
N PRO A 36 13.82 -5.46 61.65
CA PRO A 36 13.74 -5.52 60.20
C PRO A 36 13.70 -4.10 59.62
N TRP A 37 14.54 -3.84 58.64
CA TRP A 37 14.63 -2.60 57.87
C TRP A 37 14.41 -2.90 56.38
N THR A 38 13.43 -2.24 55.78
CA THR A 38 13.18 -2.38 54.34
C THR A 38 14.17 -1.55 53.53
N GLN A 39 14.98 -2.21 52.70
CA GLN A 39 15.86 -1.54 51.74
C GLN A 39 15.04 -0.76 50.71
N ASN A 40 15.57 0.37 50.25
CA ASN A 40 14.90 1.18 49.24
C ASN A 40 15.85 1.80 48.22
N ILE A 41 15.30 2.09 47.04
CA ILE A 41 15.96 2.86 45.99
C ILE A 41 15.11 4.09 45.72
N HIS A 42 15.76 5.24 45.71
CA HIS A 42 15.14 6.50 45.33
C HIS A 42 15.33 6.76 43.83
N THR A 43 14.23 7.02 43.13
CA THR A 43 14.23 7.35 41.71
C THR A 43 13.38 8.59 41.46
N ASN A 44 13.72 9.34 40.43
CA ASN A 44 12.95 10.49 39.98
C ASN A 44 12.34 10.19 38.61
N GLY A 45 11.16 10.74 38.37
CA GLY A 45 10.38 10.48 37.17
C GLY A 45 9.34 11.55 36.92
N TYR A 46 8.52 11.33 35.90
CA TYR A 46 7.38 12.20 35.57
C TYR A 46 6.14 11.38 35.24
N VAL A 47 4.99 12.02 35.39
CA VAL A 47 3.70 11.42 35.05
C VAL A 47 3.51 11.46 33.54
N SER A 48 3.17 10.31 32.98
CA SER A 48 2.93 10.06 31.56
C SER A 48 1.63 9.27 31.36
N GLY A 49 1.28 9.03 30.10
CA GLY A 49 0.19 8.12 29.73
C GLY A 49 0.68 6.68 29.64
N LEU A 50 -0.15 5.74 30.12
CA LEU A 50 0.12 4.30 30.00
C LEU A 50 0.20 3.86 28.53
N TYR A 51 -0.72 4.34 27.69
CA TYR A 51 -0.74 4.07 26.26
C TYR A 51 -0.26 5.28 25.44
N GLN A 52 0.23 5.03 24.22
CA GLN A 52 0.87 6.05 23.39
C GLN A 52 -0.11 7.14 22.94
N GLU A 53 -1.36 6.79 22.65
CA GLU A 53 -2.44 7.71 22.29
C GLU A 53 -2.85 8.61 23.47
N GLN A 54 -2.58 8.19 24.70
CA GLN A 54 -2.91 8.97 25.91
C GLN A 54 -1.83 10.00 26.27
N ARG A 55 -0.70 9.97 25.56
CA ARG A 55 0.40 10.92 25.75
C ARG A 55 0.11 12.22 24.97
N PRO A 56 0.71 13.35 25.37
CA PRO A 56 0.66 14.58 24.58
C PRO A 56 1.16 14.32 23.15
N GLN A 57 0.35 14.67 22.16
CA GLN A 57 0.69 14.48 20.74
C GLN A 57 0.92 15.81 20.05
N SER A 58 2.01 15.90 19.29
CA SER A 58 2.26 17.04 18.41
C SER A 58 1.30 17.03 17.23
N ILE A 59 0.61 18.14 17.03
CA ILE A 59 -0.18 18.44 15.84
C ILE A 59 0.78 19.05 14.82
N GLN A 60 0.88 18.43 13.65
CA GLN A 60 1.79 18.83 12.60
C GLN A 60 1.03 19.21 11.33
N SER A 61 1.63 20.06 10.52
CA SER A 61 1.05 20.38 9.21
C SER A 61 1.38 19.29 8.20
N PRO A 62 0.39 18.63 7.57
CA PRO A 62 0.64 17.64 6.53
C PRO A 62 1.17 18.26 5.22
N ILE A 63 0.96 19.56 5.03
CA ILE A 63 1.41 20.31 3.85
C ILE A 63 1.94 21.68 4.27
N PRO A 64 2.83 22.29 3.47
CA PRO A 64 3.24 23.66 3.71
C PRO A 64 2.13 24.63 3.33
N GLY A 65 2.01 25.74 4.05
CA GLY A 65 0.96 26.72 3.80
C GLY A 65 1.10 27.97 4.65
N LYS A 66 0.34 29.02 4.32
CA LYS A 66 0.28 30.26 5.09
C LYS A 66 -0.95 30.26 5.98
N ILE A 67 -0.81 30.59 7.26
CA ILE A 67 -1.93 30.61 8.21
C ILE A 67 -2.91 31.71 7.81
N ILE A 68 -4.16 31.33 7.51
CA ILE A 68 -5.25 32.28 7.23
C ILE A 68 -6.04 32.58 8.51
N HIS A 69 -6.34 31.53 9.28
CA HIS A 69 -7.26 31.65 10.42
C HIS A 69 -6.98 30.61 11.50
N TRP A 70 -7.11 31.03 12.75
CA TRP A 70 -7.07 30.18 13.95
C TRP A 70 -8.48 30.06 14.52
N TYR A 71 -8.95 28.82 14.69
CA TYR A 71 -10.26 28.54 15.29
C TYR A 71 -10.17 28.26 16.79
N VAL A 72 -8.96 27.98 17.30
CA VAL A 72 -8.70 27.61 18.70
C VAL A 72 -7.61 28.47 19.33
N LYS A 73 -7.59 28.51 20.65
CA LYS A 73 -6.59 29.18 21.49
C LYS A 73 -5.93 28.18 22.45
N ASN A 74 -4.79 28.57 23.01
CA ASN A 74 -4.15 27.79 24.07
C ASN A 74 -5.10 27.60 25.25
N GLY A 75 -5.32 26.35 25.65
CA GLY A 75 -6.21 25.96 26.74
C GLY A 75 -7.59 25.49 26.30
N ASP A 76 -7.98 25.68 25.03
CA ASP A 76 -9.29 25.24 24.54
C ASP A 76 -9.42 23.72 24.53
N GLN A 77 -10.64 23.25 24.77
CA GLN A 77 -11.02 21.84 24.69
C GLN A 77 -11.59 21.57 23.30
N VAL A 78 -11.05 20.56 22.62
CA VAL A 78 -11.46 20.15 21.27
C VAL A 78 -11.86 18.68 21.26
N LYS A 79 -12.74 18.34 20.33
CA LYS A 79 -13.08 16.98 19.96
C LYS A 79 -12.36 16.58 18.69
N LYS A 80 -12.16 15.28 18.50
CA LYS A 80 -11.64 14.69 17.28
C LYS A 80 -12.47 15.18 16.08
N GLY A 81 -11.78 15.71 15.08
CA GLY A 81 -12.39 16.27 13.87
C GLY A 81 -12.68 17.77 13.93
N ASP A 82 -12.59 18.42 15.10
CA ASP A 82 -12.72 19.87 15.19
C ASP A 82 -11.59 20.54 14.41
N THR A 83 -11.92 21.63 13.71
CA THR A 83 -10.93 22.40 12.94
C THR A 83 -10.13 23.28 13.88
N LEU A 84 -8.80 23.19 13.82
CA LEU A 84 -7.88 23.94 14.67
C LEU A 84 -7.42 25.22 13.97
N LEU A 85 -6.98 25.10 12.72
CA LEU A 85 -6.56 26.22 11.89
C LEU A 85 -6.79 25.94 10.41
N ARG A 86 -6.87 27.02 9.62
CA ARG A 86 -6.93 26.97 8.16
C ARG A 86 -5.69 27.61 7.55
N ILE A 87 -5.04 26.91 6.65
CA ILE A 87 -3.92 27.39 5.84
C ILE A 87 -4.37 27.68 4.40
N SER A 88 -3.65 28.59 3.72
CA SER A 88 -3.71 28.77 2.27
C SER A 88 -2.56 28.04 1.62
N GLU A 89 -2.78 27.63 0.38
CA GLU A 89 -1.73 27.13 -0.48
C GLU A 89 -0.66 28.20 -0.74
N ILE A 90 0.58 27.76 -0.85
CA ILE A 90 1.73 28.61 -1.21
C ILE A 90 2.54 28.05 -2.38
N LYS A 91 2.31 26.79 -2.77
CA LYS A 91 2.99 26.19 -3.92
C LYS A 91 2.27 26.57 -5.20
N GLU A 92 3.01 27.12 -6.16
CA GLU A 92 2.53 27.59 -7.47
C GLU A 92 1.65 26.55 -8.18
N ASP A 93 2.07 25.29 -8.20
CA ASP A 93 1.36 24.16 -8.81
C ASP A 93 -0.09 23.97 -8.33
N TYR A 94 -0.44 24.52 -7.17
CA TYR A 94 -1.73 24.34 -6.51
C TYR A 94 -2.47 25.66 -6.23
N MET A 95 -1.95 26.80 -6.71
CA MET A 95 -2.55 28.12 -6.44
C MET A 95 -3.82 28.42 -7.25
N ASP A 96 -4.09 27.66 -8.31
CA ASP A 96 -5.27 27.85 -9.15
C ASP A 96 -6.55 27.44 -8.39
N PRO A 97 -7.50 28.37 -8.13
CA PRO A 97 -8.72 28.06 -7.39
C PRO A 97 -9.64 27.07 -8.13
N LEU A 98 -9.51 26.97 -9.46
CA LEU A 98 -10.28 26.06 -10.30
C LEU A 98 -9.48 24.84 -10.74
N LEU A 99 -8.34 24.54 -10.09
CA LEU A 99 -7.44 23.46 -10.49
C LEU A 99 -8.14 22.11 -10.67
N VAL A 100 -9.00 21.75 -9.72
CA VAL A 100 -9.77 20.50 -9.76
C VAL A 100 -10.71 20.50 -10.96
N GLN A 101 -11.46 21.59 -11.16
CA GLN A 101 -12.40 21.71 -12.27
C GLN A 101 -11.67 21.67 -13.62
N ARG A 102 -10.54 22.37 -13.76
CA ARG A 102 -9.75 22.37 -15.00
C ARG A 102 -9.17 20.99 -15.30
N ALA A 103 -8.73 20.26 -14.28
CA ALA A 103 -8.27 18.88 -14.45
C ALA A 103 -9.43 17.94 -14.83
N GLU A 104 -10.64 18.15 -14.29
CA GLU A 104 -11.85 17.44 -14.72
C GLU A 104 -12.25 17.79 -16.16
N ASP A 105 -12.13 19.06 -16.57
CA ASP A 105 -12.35 19.49 -17.96
C ASP A 105 -11.35 18.82 -18.93
N GLN A 106 -10.10 18.64 -18.52
CA GLN A 106 -9.10 17.89 -19.28
C GLN A 106 -9.46 16.41 -19.41
N ILE A 107 -9.99 15.79 -18.35
CA ILE A 107 -10.50 14.41 -18.41
C ILE A 107 -11.64 14.34 -19.42
N ASN A 108 -12.63 15.23 -19.34
CA ASN A 108 -13.76 15.26 -20.26
C ASN A 108 -13.31 15.45 -21.72
N ALA A 109 -12.32 16.32 -21.95
CA ALA A 109 -11.74 16.50 -23.28
C ALA A 109 -11.06 15.22 -23.79
N LYS A 110 -10.36 14.47 -22.93
CA LYS A 110 -9.73 13.19 -23.29
C LYS A 110 -10.74 12.07 -23.48
N ASP A 111 -11.80 12.04 -22.68
CA ASP A 111 -12.94 11.13 -22.87
C ASP A 111 -13.58 11.35 -24.25
N ASN A 112 -13.79 12.60 -24.66
CA ASN A 112 -14.31 12.90 -26.00
C ASN A 112 -13.39 12.38 -27.12
N VAL A 113 -12.06 12.47 -26.94
CA VAL A 113 -11.08 11.92 -27.90
C VAL A 113 -11.16 10.39 -27.92
N ARG A 114 -11.23 9.74 -26.77
CA ARG A 114 -11.41 8.28 -26.66
C ARG A 114 -12.69 7.84 -27.38
N ASP A 115 -13.81 8.51 -27.11
CA ASP A 115 -15.12 8.17 -27.65
C ASP A 115 -15.15 8.36 -29.18
N TYR A 116 -14.49 9.42 -29.68
CA TYR A 116 -14.30 9.61 -31.12
C TYR A 116 -13.57 8.43 -31.77
N TYR A 117 -12.44 7.99 -31.22
CA TYR A 117 -11.70 6.84 -31.78
C TYR A 117 -12.47 5.52 -31.60
N SER A 118 -13.22 5.36 -30.51
CA SER A 118 -14.11 4.22 -30.30
C SER A 118 -15.21 4.16 -31.38
N ALA A 119 -15.85 5.29 -31.66
CA ALA A 119 -16.81 5.41 -32.75
C ALA A 119 -16.17 5.12 -34.11
N LYS A 120 -14.95 5.61 -34.35
CA LYS A 120 -14.18 5.32 -35.57
C LYS A 120 -13.90 3.81 -35.73
N ILE A 121 -13.51 3.11 -34.66
CA ILE A 121 -13.31 1.66 -34.66
C ILE A 121 -14.60 0.93 -35.07
N LYS A 122 -15.75 1.37 -34.55
CA LYS A 122 -17.06 0.79 -34.91
C LYS A 122 -17.37 1.01 -36.38
N THR A 123 -17.13 2.20 -36.91
CA THR A 123 -17.33 2.51 -38.34
C THR A 123 -16.42 1.67 -39.23
N ILE A 124 -15.14 1.52 -38.89
CA ILE A 124 -14.20 0.67 -39.62
C ILE A 124 -14.64 -0.80 -39.56
N GLY A 125 -15.16 -1.26 -38.40
CA GLY A 125 -15.76 -2.60 -38.28
C GLY A 125 -16.87 -2.82 -39.29
N GLY A 126 -17.81 -1.89 -39.41
CA GLY A 126 -18.87 -1.95 -40.42
C GLY A 126 -18.34 -1.92 -41.86
N GLN A 127 -17.27 -1.17 -42.12
CA GLN A 127 -16.61 -1.16 -43.44
C GLN A 127 -15.94 -2.51 -43.76
N LEU A 128 -15.29 -3.15 -42.79
CA LEU A 128 -14.70 -4.48 -42.94
C LEU A 128 -15.77 -5.53 -43.27
N ASP A 129 -16.89 -5.50 -42.56
CA ASP A 129 -18.02 -6.41 -42.82
C ASP A 129 -18.58 -6.21 -44.24
N ALA A 130 -18.78 -4.96 -44.64
CA ALA A 130 -19.23 -4.63 -46.00
C ALA A 130 -18.21 -5.08 -47.07
N MET A 131 -16.91 -4.93 -46.81
CA MET A 131 -15.85 -5.32 -47.75
C MET A 131 -15.76 -6.85 -47.89
N ASN A 132 -15.94 -7.60 -46.79
CA ASN A 132 -16.03 -9.05 -46.81
C ASN A 132 -17.25 -9.55 -47.59
N ALA A 133 -18.41 -8.95 -47.37
CA ALA A 133 -19.62 -9.28 -48.12
C ALA A 133 -19.46 -8.97 -49.63
N ALA A 134 -18.85 -7.84 -49.97
CA ALA A 134 -18.58 -7.47 -51.36
C ALA A 134 -17.59 -8.44 -52.05
N ARG A 135 -16.54 -8.87 -51.33
CA ARG A 135 -15.60 -9.90 -51.79
C ARG A 135 -16.34 -11.19 -52.10
N GLU A 136 -17.17 -11.67 -51.17
CA GLU A 136 -17.92 -12.91 -51.34
C GLU A 136 -18.87 -12.85 -52.54
N LEU A 137 -19.63 -11.76 -52.69
CA LEU A 137 -20.53 -11.56 -53.82
C LEU A 137 -19.77 -11.58 -55.15
N LYS A 138 -18.59 -10.94 -55.22
CA LYS A 138 -17.76 -10.92 -56.43
C LYS A 138 -17.20 -12.31 -56.76
N LEU A 139 -16.74 -13.07 -55.77
CA LEU A 139 -16.27 -14.44 -55.96
C LEU A 139 -17.39 -15.38 -56.39
N ASN A 140 -18.60 -15.21 -55.83
CA ASN A 140 -19.78 -15.95 -56.24
C ASN A 140 -20.15 -15.63 -57.70
N GLN A 141 -20.08 -14.37 -58.12
CA GLN A 141 -20.27 -13.98 -59.52
C GLN A 141 -19.29 -14.69 -60.46
N ILE A 142 -18.00 -14.73 -60.11
CA ILE A 142 -16.97 -15.43 -60.91
C ILE A 142 -17.25 -16.94 -60.94
N ARG A 143 -17.63 -17.54 -59.81
CA ARG A 143 -17.99 -18.97 -59.75
C ARG A 143 -19.15 -19.31 -60.69
N ILE A 144 -20.18 -18.47 -60.74
CA ILE A 144 -21.32 -18.64 -61.65
C ILE A 144 -20.85 -18.60 -63.12
N LYS A 145 -20.00 -17.64 -63.49
CA LYS A 145 -19.43 -17.55 -64.85
C LYS A 145 -18.60 -18.77 -65.21
N LEU A 146 -17.75 -19.25 -64.30
CA LEU A 146 -16.97 -20.47 -64.49
C LEU A 146 -17.88 -21.69 -64.72
N GLN A 147 -18.97 -21.80 -63.97
CA GLN A 147 -19.95 -22.86 -64.16
C GLN A 147 -20.63 -22.79 -65.54
N GLN A 148 -20.99 -21.58 -66.00
CA GLN A 148 -21.54 -21.37 -67.35
C GLN A 148 -20.55 -21.79 -68.45
N LEU A 149 -19.27 -21.44 -68.31
CA LEU A 149 -18.23 -21.87 -69.26
C LEU A 149 -18.00 -23.38 -69.24
N ASN A 150 -18.05 -24.02 -68.08
CA ASN A 150 -17.97 -25.48 -68.00
C ASN A 150 -19.13 -26.16 -68.76
N PHE A 151 -20.35 -25.62 -68.64
CA PHE A 151 -21.48 -26.10 -69.45
C PHE A 151 -21.25 -25.87 -70.95
N LYS A 152 -20.73 -24.70 -71.33
CA LYS A 152 -20.35 -24.39 -72.72
C LYS A 152 -19.30 -25.37 -73.26
N ILE A 153 -18.25 -25.66 -72.50
CA ILE A 153 -17.21 -26.64 -72.86
C ILE A 153 -17.82 -28.02 -73.06
N ASN A 154 -18.69 -28.47 -72.16
CA ASN A 154 -19.35 -29.77 -72.30
C ASN A 154 -20.19 -29.86 -73.57
N ALA A 155 -20.93 -28.79 -73.90
CA ALA A 155 -21.69 -28.69 -75.16
C ALA A 155 -20.76 -28.71 -76.39
N THR A 156 -19.71 -27.87 -76.40
CA THR A 156 -18.73 -27.81 -77.50
C THR A 156 -17.97 -29.13 -77.67
N ASN A 157 -17.69 -29.87 -76.60
CA ASN A 157 -17.09 -31.20 -76.67
C ASN A 157 -18.00 -32.20 -77.37
N ALA A 158 -19.30 -32.17 -77.10
CA ALA A 158 -20.28 -32.99 -77.80
C ALA A 158 -20.35 -32.61 -79.30
N GLU A 159 -20.33 -31.32 -79.63
CA GLU A 159 -20.25 -30.84 -81.02
C GLU A 159 -18.96 -31.30 -81.71
N LEU A 160 -17.81 -31.23 -81.03
CA LEU A 160 -16.52 -31.66 -81.55
C LEU A 160 -16.52 -33.16 -81.82
N GLN A 161 -17.12 -33.96 -80.95
CA GLN A 161 -17.27 -35.40 -81.15
C GLN A 161 -18.10 -35.70 -82.42
N ALA A 162 -19.21 -34.98 -82.62
CA ALA A 162 -20.01 -35.12 -83.83
C ALA A 162 -19.23 -34.71 -85.10
N ALA A 163 -18.51 -33.59 -85.06
CA ALA A 163 -17.69 -33.12 -86.18
C ALA A 163 -16.49 -34.05 -86.48
N ASN A 164 -15.89 -34.66 -85.47
CA ASN A 164 -14.85 -35.67 -85.64
C ASN A 164 -15.38 -36.92 -86.35
N ASN A 165 -16.60 -37.36 -86.03
CA ASN A 165 -17.23 -38.48 -86.72
C ASN A 165 -17.50 -38.14 -88.19
N GLU A 166 -18.05 -36.94 -88.46
CA GLU A 166 -18.29 -36.44 -89.82
C GLU A 166 -16.99 -36.35 -90.64
N PHE A 167 -15.92 -35.81 -90.04
CA PHE A 167 -14.59 -35.74 -90.65
C PHE A 167 -14.03 -37.11 -90.99
N ARG A 168 -14.08 -38.08 -90.05
CA ARG A 168 -13.62 -39.46 -90.29
C ARG A 168 -14.36 -40.11 -91.45
N MET A 169 -15.67 -39.94 -91.53
CA MET A 169 -16.47 -40.44 -92.65
C MET A 169 -16.06 -39.80 -93.97
N ALA A 170 -15.88 -38.48 -94.00
CA ALA A 170 -15.47 -37.75 -95.20
C ALA A 170 -14.04 -38.10 -95.65
N GLU A 171 -13.12 -38.30 -94.69
CA GLU A 171 -11.74 -38.73 -94.94
C GLU A 171 -11.70 -40.13 -95.59
N ASP A 172 -12.43 -41.07 -95.02
CA ASP A 172 -12.54 -42.44 -95.54
C ASP A 172 -13.15 -42.48 -96.95
N GLN A 173 -14.22 -41.70 -97.21
CA GLN A 173 -14.80 -41.55 -98.55
C GLN A 173 -13.81 -40.91 -99.53
N TYR A 174 -13.06 -39.89 -99.11
CA TYR A 174 -12.04 -39.24 -99.93
C TYR A 174 -10.93 -40.21 -100.30
N ARG A 175 -10.36 -40.93 -99.33
CA ARG A 175 -9.28 -41.92 -99.57
C ARG A 175 -9.70 -43.02 -100.53
N ARG A 176 -10.90 -43.59 -100.34
CA ARG A 176 -11.45 -44.59 -101.29
C ARG A 176 -11.61 -44.02 -102.70
N GLN A 177 -12.13 -42.80 -102.81
CA GLN A 177 -12.33 -42.14 -104.10
C GLN A 177 -11.01 -41.79 -104.79
N GLU A 178 -9.98 -41.42 -104.02
CA GLU A 178 -8.63 -41.16 -104.51
C GLU A 178 -8.03 -42.42 -105.15
N GLU A 179 -8.14 -43.56 -104.47
CA GLU A 179 -7.66 -44.85 -104.96
C GLU A 179 -8.42 -45.30 -106.22
N MET A 180 -9.76 -45.19 -106.22
CA MET A 180 -10.58 -45.47 -107.40
C MET A 180 -10.23 -44.56 -108.59
N TYR A 181 -9.91 -43.29 -108.34
CA TYR A 181 -9.51 -42.35 -109.39
C TYR A 181 -8.15 -42.72 -110.00
N LYS A 182 -7.17 -43.09 -109.15
CA LYS A 182 -5.86 -43.60 -109.61
C LYS A 182 -5.98 -44.85 -110.48
N GLN A 183 -6.99 -45.69 -110.21
CA GLN A 183 -7.30 -46.89 -110.98
C GLN A 183 -8.21 -46.62 -112.20
N GLY A 184 -8.63 -45.37 -112.45
CA GLY A 184 -9.49 -44.99 -113.58
C GLY A 184 -10.97 -45.37 -113.46
N LEU A 185 -11.44 -45.74 -112.26
CA LEU A 185 -12.80 -46.24 -112.01
C LEU A 185 -13.84 -45.13 -111.79
N VAL A 186 -13.42 -43.87 -111.62
CA VAL A 186 -14.30 -42.72 -111.31
C VAL A 186 -13.82 -41.44 -112.01
N SER A 187 -14.73 -40.49 -112.21
CA SER A 187 -14.41 -39.21 -112.87
C SER A 187 -13.61 -38.26 -111.96
N LEU A 188 -12.81 -37.37 -112.56
CA LEU A 188 -12.10 -36.30 -111.84
C LEU A 188 -13.07 -35.41 -111.05
N THR A 189 -14.24 -35.11 -111.61
CA THR A 189 -15.26 -34.28 -110.97
C THR A 189 -15.80 -34.94 -109.69
N ASP A 190 -16.01 -36.25 -109.69
CA ASP A 190 -16.50 -36.96 -108.50
C ASP A 190 -15.42 -37.07 -107.41
N PHE A 191 -14.16 -37.24 -107.79
CA PHE A 191 -13.03 -37.11 -106.87
C PHE A 191 -12.95 -35.71 -106.25
N GLN A 192 -12.99 -34.65 -107.07
CA GLN A 192 -12.97 -33.27 -106.61
C GLN A 192 -14.13 -32.96 -105.66
N ARG A 193 -15.33 -33.49 -105.93
CA ARG A 193 -16.49 -33.34 -105.03
C ARG A 193 -16.26 -33.95 -103.66
N ARG A 194 -15.65 -35.15 -103.59
CA ARG A 194 -15.28 -35.79 -102.31
C ARG A 194 -14.15 -35.04 -101.60
N ASN A 195 -13.17 -34.53 -102.34
CA ASN A 195 -12.13 -33.68 -101.77
C ASN A 195 -12.72 -32.42 -101.11
N VAL A 196 -13.63 -31.71 -101.79
CA VAL A 196 -14.31 -30.55 -101.22
C VAL A 196 -15.09 -30.91 -99.95
N SER A 197 -15.78 -32.05 -99.95
CA SER A 197 -16.52 -32.54 -98.78
C SER A 197 -15.58 -32.84 -97.59
N TYR A 198 -14.42 -33.45 -97.85
CA TYR A 198 -13.37 -33.66 -96.86
C TYR A 198 -12.82 -32.36 -96.29
N GLN A 199 -12.48 -31.39 -97.15
CA GLN A 199 -11.99 -30.07 -96.73
C GLN A 199 -13.02 -29.32 -95.89
N ASN A 200 -14.30 -29.38 -96.25
CA ASN A 200 -15.39 -28.77 -95.48
C ASN A 200 -15.54 -29.41 -94.09
N ALA A 201 -15.47 -30.73 -94.00
CA ALA A 201 -15.54 -31.44 -92.72
C ALA A 201 -14.32 -31.14 -91.82
N LEU A 202 -13.12 -31.06 -92.41
CA LEU A 202 -11.91 -30.65 -91.71
C LEU A 202 -12.01 -29.22 -91.19
N ALA A 203 -12.45 -28.28 -92.03
CA ALA A 203 -12.64 -26.89 -91.65
C ALA A 203 -13.66 -26.75 -90.50
N LYS A 204 -14.76 -27.50 -90.55
CA LYS A 204 -15.79 -27.52 -89.49
C LYS A 204 -15.22 -28.07 -88.18
N LYS A 205 -14.46 -29.17 -88.23
CA LYS A 205 -13.75 -29.71 -87.05
C LYS A 205 -12.82 -28.67 -86.44
N ASN A 206 -11.92 -28.09 -87.24
CA ASN A 206 -10.95 -27.09 -86.77
C ASN A 206 -11.66 -25.85 -86.18
N SER A 207 -12.78 -25.43 -86.77
CA SER A 207 -13.58 -24.33 -86.23
C SER A 207 -14.11 -24.63 -84.82
N ILE A 208 -14.58 -25.85 -84.57
CA ILE A 208 -15.07 -26.27 -83.25
C ILE A 208 -13.91 -26.45 -82.26
N GLU A 209 -12.77 -27.01 -82.69
CA GLU A 209 -11.55 -27.08 -81.86
C GLU A 209 -11.10 -25.69 -81.40
N ASN A 210 -11.13 -24.69 -82.29
CA ASN A 210 -10.82 -23.31 -81.93
C ASN A 210 -11.82 -22.74 -80.91
N LYS A 211 -13.13 -23.00 -81.07
CA LYS A 211 -14.14 -22.59 -80.08
C LYS A 211 -13.93 -23.23 -78.71
N LEU A 212 -13.50 -24.50 -78.68
CA LEU A 212 -13.19 -25.20 -77.44
C LEU A 212 -11.97 -24.58 -76.76
N ALA A 213 -10.90 -24.32 -77.52
CA ALA A 213 -9.70 -23.67 -77.03
C ALA A 213 -9.98 -22.26 -76.50
N GLU A 214 -10.83 -21.48 -77.18
CA GLU A 214 -11.29 -20.17 -76.72
C GLU A 214 -12.01 -20.25 -75.37
N ALA A 215 -12.94 -21.20 -75.20
CA ALA A 215 -13.65 -21.39 -73.94
C ALA A 215 -12.73 -21.84 -72.79
N GLN A 216 -11.72 -22.68 -73.09
CA GLN A 216 -10.70 -23.09 -72.11
C GLN A 216 -9.82 -21.90 -71.69
N GLN A 217 -9.41 -21.06 -72.64
CA GLN A 217 -8.64 -19.86 -72.36
C GLN A 217 -9.43 -18.86 -71.51
N GLU A 218 -10.74 -18.75 -71.74
CA GLU A 218 -11.64 -17.90 -70.95
C GLU A 218 -11.73 -18.36 -69.48
N ILE A 219 -11.73 -19.68 -69.23
CA ILE A 219 -11.65 -20.23 -67.85
C ILE A 219 -10.34 -19.82 -67.18
N LEU A 220 -9.20 -19.95 -67.86
CA LEU A 220 -7.91 -19.55 -67.30
C LEU A 220 -7.89 -18.05 -66.97
N SER A 221 -8.45 -17.22 -67.86
CA SER A 221 -8.61 -15.78 -67.62
C SER A 221 -9.45 -15.48 -66.38
N LEU A 222 -10.60 -16.16 -66.20
CA LEU A 222 -11.44 -16.01 -65.01
C LEU A 222 -10.77 -16.50 -63.72
N GLN A 223 -9.91 -17.53 -63.78
CA GLN A 223 -9.13 -17.97 -62.63
C GLN A 223 -8.09 -16.91 -62.21
N VAL A 224 -7.44 -16.26 -63.19
CA VAL A 224 -6.56 -15.12 -62.91
C VAL A 224 -7.35 -13.95 -62.34
N GLU A 225 -8.53 -13.62 -62.90
CA GLU A 225 -9.43 -12.59 -62.36
C GLU A 225 -9.86 -12.90 -60.93
N GLN A 226 -10.14 -14.17 -60.61
CA GLN A 226 -10.48 -14.62 -59.26
C GLN A 226 -9.34 -14.34 -58.28
N ASN A 227 -8.12 -14.75 -58.62
CA ASN A 227 -6.95 -14.55 -57.77
C ASN A 227 -6.64 -13.05 -57.59
N ALA A 228 -6.71 -12.27 -58.67
CA ALA A 228 -6.54 -10.82 -58.62
C ALA A 228 -7.60 -10.16 -57.72
N THR A 229 -8.86 -10.60 -57.83
CA THR A 229 -9.96 -10.13 -56.95
C THR A 229 -9.68 -10.46 -55.49
N ILE A 230 -9.24 -11.69 -55.18
CA ILE A 230 -8.90 -12.08 -53.81
C ILE A 230 -7.81 -11.17 -53.25
N GLN A 231 -6.76 -10.93 -54.04
CA GLN A 231 -5.63 -10.11 -53.61
C GLN A 231 -6.03 -8.65 -53.37
N ASP A 232 -6.79 -8.04 -54.28
CA ASP A 232 -7.28 -6.65 -54.15
C ASP A 232 -8.13 -6.47 -52.88
N TYR A 233 -9.04 -7.40 -52.59
CA TYR A 233 -9.84 -7.34 -51.37
C TYR A 233 -9.00 -7.60 -50.11
N ASN A 234 -8.05 -8.53 -50.15
CA ASN A 234 -7.17 -8.77 -49.01
C ASN A 234 -6.35 -7.52 -48.67
N GLU A 235 -5.80 -6.82 -49.67
CA GLU A 235 -5.07 -5.58 -49.46
C GLU A 235 -5.95 -4.50 -48.81
N LYS A 236 -7.17 -4.32 -49.33
CA LYS A 236 -8.15 -3.36 -48.76
C LYS A 236 -8.54 -3.71 -47.33
N ILE A 237 -8.79 -4.98 -47.04
CA ILE A 237 -9.12 -5.47 -45.69
C ILE A 237 -7.94 -5.24 -44.76
N SER A 238 -6.72 -5.62 -45.13
CA SER A 238 -5.53 -5.42 -44.30
C SER A 238 -5.25 -3.94 -44.02
N LYS A 239 -5.51 -3.05 -44.99
CA LYS A 239 -5.40 -1.61 -44.77
C LYS A 239 -6.40 -1.12 -43.72
N LEU A 240 -7.67 -1.52 -43.85
CA LEU A 240 -8.72 -1.18 -42.87
C LEU A 240 -8.43 -1.76 -41.48
N GLU A 241 -7.93 -2.99 -41.39
CA GLU A 241 -7.50 -3.59 -40.13
C GLU A 241 -6.34 -2.81 -39.49
N GLY A 242 -5.35 -2.39 -40.29
CA GLY A 242 -4.26 -1.53 -39.83
C GLY A 242 -4.77 -0.20 -39.25
N GLU A 243 -5.70 0.47 -39.93
CA GLU A 243 -6.35 1.70 -39.44
C GLU A 243 -7.17 1.46 -38.16
N ARG A 244 -7.82 0.29 -38.05
CA ARG A 244 -8.54 -0.14 -36.84
C ARG A 244 -7.58 -0.32 -35.66
N PHE A 245 -6.47 -1.02 -35.85
CA PHE A 245 -5.46 -1.22 -34.81
C PHE A 245 -4.82 0.10 -34.38
N GLN A 246 -4.52 1.00 -35.31
CA GLN A 246 -4.03 2.33 -34.98
C GLN A 246 -5.03 3.09 -34.10
N SER A 247 -6.32 3.03 -34.44
CA SER A 247 -7.38 3.67 -33.66
C SER A 247 -7.54 3.04 -32.27
N MET A 248 -7.43 1.71 -32.16
CA MET A 248 -7.40 1.02 -30.87
C MET A 248 -6.22 1.45 -29.99
N GLY A 249 -5.05 1.67 -30.59
CA GLY A 249 -3.89 2.23 -29.89
C GLY A 249 -4.15 3.63 -29.33
N GLN A 250 -4.86 4.49 -30.08
CA GLN A 250 -5.24 5.84 -29.61
C GLN A 250 -6.24 5.79 -28.44
N VAL A 251 -7.19 4.85 -28.47
CA VAL A 251 -8.10 4.60 -27.34
C VAL A 251 -7.31 4.21 -26.10
N ALA A 252 -6.45 3.19 -26.20
CA ALA A 252 -5.65 2.73 -25.06
C ALA A 252 -4.70 3.82 -24.53
N GLY A 253 -4.10 4.63 -25.40
CA GLY A 253 -3.30 5.78 -25.01
C GLY A 253 -4.12 6.83 -24.25
N SER A 254 -5.32 7.14 -24.74
CA SER A 254 -6.25 8.07 -24.08
C SER A 254 -6.69 7.56 -22.72
N ASP A 255 -7.01 6.27 -22.59
CA ASP A 255 -7.37 5.65 -21.30
C ASP A 255 -6.25 5.77 -20.26
N GLY A 256 -4.99 5.57 -20.67
CA GLY A 256 -3.83 5.75 -19.81
C GLY A 256 -3.67 7.20 -19.33
N GLU A 257 -3.88 8.18 -20.21
CA GLU A 257 -3.86 9.59 -19.86
C GLU A 257 -5.02 9.99 -18.94
N ILE A 258 -6.23 9.49 -19.20
CA ILE A 258 -7.41 9.69 -18.34
C ILE A 258 -7.13 9.17 -16.93
N ALA A 259 -6.61 7.95 -16.79
CA ALA A 259 -6.28 7.38 -15.48
C ALA A 259 -5.24 8.23 -14.71
N LYS A 260 -4.24 8.77 -15.42
CA LYS A 260 -3.25 9.69 -14.83
C LYS A 260 -3.90 10.99 -14.36
N LEU A 261 -4.77 11.60 -15.17
CA LEU A 261 -5.50 12.81 -14.82
C LEU A 261 -6.45 12.58 -13.64
N GLN A 262 -7.16 11.45 -13.59
CA GLN A 262 -8.03 11.07 -12.47
C GLN A 262 -7.25 10.95 -11.15
N THR A 263 -6.04 10.38 -11.22
CA THR A 263 -5.13 10.33 -10.06
C THR A 263 -4.73 11.74 -9.63
N GLN A 264 -4.41 12.63 -10.57
CA GLN A 264 -4.10 14.04 -10.26
C GLN A 264 -5.28 14.76 -9.61
N VAL A 265 -6.50 14.63 -10.15
CA VAL A 265 -7.73 15.19 -9.57
C VAL A 265 -7.93 14.71 -8.13
N THR A 266 -7.74 13.41 -7.89
CA THR A 266 -7.86 12.83 -6.54
C THR A 266 -6.83 13.43 -5.60
N ASN A 267 -5.58 13.55 -6.03
CA ASN A 267 -4.51 14.16 -5.24
C ASN A 267 -4.82 15.63 -4.92
N TYR A 268 -5.36 16.40 -5.88
CA TYR A 268 -5.79 17.78 -5.64
C TYR A 268 -6.92 17.86 -4.62
N LYS A 269 -7.93 17.00 -4.71
CA LYS A 269 -9.04 16.95 -3.74
C LYS A 269 -8.56 16.59 -2.33
N VAL A 270 -7.69 15.60 -2.19
CA VAL A 270 -7.09 15.21 -0.91
C VAL A 270 -6.27 16.36 -0.33
N ARG A 271 -5.46 17.03 -1.16
CA ARG A 271 -4.65 18.18 -0.73
C ARG A 271 -5.50 19.38 -0.30
N GLN A 272 -6.60 19.67 -0.99
CA GLN A 272 -7.53 20.73 -0.57
C GLN A 272 -8.13 20.44 0.81
N GLY A 273 -8.42 19.17 1.13
CA GLY A 273 -8.85 18.76 2.47
C GLY A 273 -7.79 19.04 3.54
N GLN A 274 -6.50 18.98 3.19
CA GLN A 274 -5.38 19.24 4.10
C GLN A 274 -5.17 20.74 4.40
N TYR A 275 -5.91 21.65 3.75
CA TYR A 275 -5.92 23.07 4.14
C TYR A 275 -6.56 23.32 5.51
N TYR A 276 -7.33 22.36 6.01
CA TYR A 276 -7.92 22.39 7.34
C TYR A 276 -7.18 21.40 8.24
N ILE A 277 -6.50 21.93 9.24
CA ILE A 277 -5.79 21.11 10.22
C ILE A 277 -6.78 20.81 11.34
N ILE A 278 -7.11 19.52 11.48
CA ILE A 278 -8.12 19.03 12.41
C ILE A 278 -7.49 18.37 13.64
N ALA A 279 -8.24 18.31 14.73
CA ALA A 279 -7.86 17.57 15.92
C ALA A 279 -7.87 16.05 15.65
N THR A 280 -6.76 15.37 15.92
CA THR A 280 -6.61 13.91 15.74
C THR A 280 -7.35 13.10 16.82
N GLN A 281 -7.59 13.71 17.98
CA GLN A 281 -8.23 13.10 19.14
C GLN A 281 -8.91 14.16 20.02
N ASP A 282 -9.68 13.72 21.01
CA ASP A 282 -10.29 14.61 22.01
C ASP A 282 -9.24 15.06 23.02
N GLY A 283 -9.17 16.35 23.33
CA GLY A 283 -8.18 16.84 24.29
C GLY A 283 -8.13 18.35 24.45
N GLN A 284 -7.14 18.80 25.22
CA GLN A 284 -6.83 20.20 25.40
C GLN A 284 -5.66 20.62 24.49
N ILE A 285 -5.81 21.75 23.81
CA ILE A 285 -4.72 22.32 23.02
C ILE A 285 -3.76 23.08 23.93
N THR A 286 -2.47 22.80 23.79
CA THR A 286 -1.37 23.38 24.57
C THR A 286 -0.20 23.72 23.66
N GLN A 287 0.65 24.68 24.07
CA GLN A 287 1.91 25.00 23.40
C GLN A 287 1.78 25.29 21.89
N LEU A 288 0.75 26.06 21.49
CA LEU A 288 0.65 26.56 20.12
C LEU A 288 1.92 27.34 19.77
N SER A 289 2.63 26.85 18.75
CA SER A 289 4.02 27.23 18.43
C SER A 289 4.13 28.47 17.54
N LYS A 290 3.03 28.85 16.85
CA LYS A 290 2.98 30.00 15.94
C LYS A 290 1.97 31.01 16.45
N THR A 291 2.35 32.30 16.50
CA THR A 291 1.53 33.36 17.10
C THR A 291 0.82 34.25 16.06
N GLY A 292 1.35 34.38 14.84
CA GLY A 292 0.83 35.30 13.82
C GLY A 292 -0.04 34.66 12.73
N ILE A 293 -1.21 35.26 12.47
CA ILE A 293 -1.91 35.10 11.17
C ILE A 293 -0.95 35.57 10.07
N GLY A 294 -0.85 34.81 8.99
CA GLY A 294 0.02 35.12 7.86
C GLY A 294 1.44 34.56 7.93
N GLU A 295 1.80 33.86 9.01
CA GLU A 295 3.05 33.09 9.05
C GLU A 295 3.00 31.86 8.12
N ILE A 296 4.15 31.44 7.62
CA ILE A 296 4.31 30.25 6.78
C ILE A 296 4.71 29.06 7.67
N ILE A 297 4.00 27.96 7.48
CA ILE A 297 4.27 26.65 8.10
C ILE A 297 4.83 25.72 7.03
N LYS A 298 5.85 24.93 7.40
CA LYS A 298 6.44 23.87 6.58
C LYS A 298 5.75 22.53 6.83
N GLU A 299 5.93 21.61 5.90
CA GLU A 299 5.49 20.22 6.08
C GLU A 299 6.17 19.57 7.30
N GLY A 300 5.39 18.88 8.12
CA GLY A 300 5.86 18.22 9.35
C GLY A 300 6.17 19.20 10.50
N GLU A 301 6.01 20.51 10.29
CA GLU A 301 6.29 21.49 11.35
C GLU A 301 5.24 21.39 12.46
N ASN A 302 5.71 21.44 13.71
CA ASN A 302 4.86 21.37 14.90
C ASN A 302 4.07 22.68 15.07
N ILE A 303 2.76 22.54 15.18
CA ILE A 303 1.80 23.64 15.32
C ILE A 303 1.41 23.81 16.78
N GLY A 304 1.32 22.71 17.53
CA GLY A 304 0.93 22.69 18.93
C GLY A 304 0.78 21.26 19.42
N ILE A 305 0.38 21.11 20.68
CA ILE A 305 0.28 19.80 21.33
C ILE A 305 -1.14 19.59 21.84
N ILE A 306 -1.74 18.45 21.49
CA ILE A 306 -3.01 18.02 22.04
C ILE A 306 -2.78 17.05 23.20
N VAL A 307 -3.30 17.41 24.37
CA VAL A 307 -3.23 16.61 25.59
C VAL A 307 -4.59 15.92 25.81
N PRO A 308 -4.66 14.58 25.76
CA PRO A 308 -5.92 13.86 25.95
C PRO A 308 -6.57 14.12 27.30
N LYS A 309 -7.91 14.16 27.31
CA LYS A 309 -8.68 14.35 28.56
C LYS A 309 -8.86 13.05 29.35
N SER A 310 -8.97 11.92 28.66
CA SER A 310 -9.13 10.61 29.27
C SER A 310 -7.80 9.87 29.26
N VAL A 311 -7.15 9.79 30.42
CA VAL A 311 -5.84 9.13 30.53
C VAL A 311 -5.81 8.17 31.70
N LYS A 312 -5.24 6.98 31.45
CA LYS A 312 -4.71 6.14 32.51
C LYS A 312 -3.28 6.61 32.81
N TYR A 313 -3.11 7.24 33.95
CA TYR A 313 -1.81 7.74 34.38
C TYR A 313 -0.84 6.59 34.64
N ALA A 314 0.39 6.78 34.18
CA ALA A 314 1.56 5.99 34.54
C ALA A 314 2.67 6.95 34.95
N VAL A 315 3.67 6.46 35.68
CA VAL A 315 4.87 7.23 35.99
C VAL A 315 6.06 6.56 35.32
N GLU A 316 6.84 7.37 34.61
CA GLU A 316 8.11 6.97 34.01
C GLU A 316 9.22 7.37 34.97
N PHE A 317 9.80 6.39 35.67
CA PHE A 317 10.93 6.58 36.58
C PHE A 317 12.25 6.26 35.90
N TYR A 318 13.29 7.00 36.23
CA TYR A 318 14.65 6.78 35.72
C TYR A 318 15.53 6.18 36.80
N VAL A 319 16.04 4.97 36.54
CA VAL A 319 16.78 4.15 37.49
C VAL A 319 18.21 3.96 37.00
N SER A 320 19.16 4.00 37.94
CA SER A 320 20.58 3.85 37.65
C SER A 320 20.88 2.46 37.10
N PRO A 321 21.86 2.31 36.18
CA PRO A 321 22.29 0.99 35.69
C PRO A 321 22.69 0.01 36.80
N VAL A 322 23.26 0.51 37.90
CA VAL A 322 23.66 -0.29 39.07
C VAL A 322 22.44 -0.91 39.79
N ASP A 323 21.31 -0.21 39.77
CA ASP A 323 20.09 -0.59 40.47
C ASP A 323 19.15 -1.44 39.59
N LEU A 324 19.37 -1.47 38.26
CA LEU A 324 18.53 -2.19 37.31
C LEU A 324 18.36 -3.69 37.64
N PRO A 325 19.41 -4.46 38.00
CA PRO A 325 19.28 -5.88 38.34
C PRO A 325 18.41 -6.15 39.57
N LEU A 326 18.17 -5.14 40.40
CA LEU A 326 17.36 -5.22 41.61
C LEU A 326 15.87 -5.06 41.32
N LEU A 327 15.52 -4.66 40.09
CA LEU A 327 14.16 -4.39 39.68
C LEU A 327 13.52 -5.57 38.96
N GLN A 328 12.28 -5.84 39.32
CA GLN A 328 11.46 -6.87 38.70
C GLN A 328 10.05 -6.36 38.45
N GLU A 329 9.44 -6.86 37.38
CA GLU A 329 8.03 -6.62 37.12
C GLU A 329 7.20 -7.08 38.32
N GLY A 330 6.29 -6.20 38.74
CA GLY A 330 5.37 -6.42 39.83
C GLY A 330 5.84 -6.01 41.22
N GLN A 331 7.07 -5.51 41.36
CA GLN A 331 7.54 -4.93 42.62
C GLN A 331 6.70 -3.71 43.04
N LYS A 332 6.55 -3.56 44.36
CA LYS A 332 5.82 -2.44 44.97
C LYS A 332 6.73 -1.22 45.07
N ILE A 333 6.19 -0.08 44.69
CA ILE A 333 6.86 1.21 44.77
C ILE A 333 5.94 2.21 45.48
N ARG A 334 6.52 3.15 46.22
CA ARG A 334 5.81 4.29 46.79
C ARG A 334 6.14 5.53 45.99
N CYS A 335 5.12 6.17 45.42
CA CYS A 335 5.24 7.37 44.61
C CYS A 335 4.81 8.60 45.41
N THR A 336 5.50 9.71 45.20
CA THR A 336 5.09 11.05 45.64
C THR A 336 5.01 11.95 44.42
N PHE A 337 3.93 12.73 44.30
CA PHE A 337 3.67 13.57 43.13
C PHE A 337 3.86 15.05 43.45
N ASP A 338 4.42 15.80 42.52
CA ASP A 338 4.51 17.25 42.63
C ASP A 338 3.10 17.87 42.77
N GLY A 339 2.98 18.86 43.65
CA GLY A 339 1.70 19.46 44.04
C GLY A 339 0.98 18.75 45.20
N PHE A 340 1.51 17.63 45.71
CA PHE A 340 0.99 16.94 46.88
C PHE A 340 2.11 16.78 47.94
N PRO A 341 2.00 17.39 49.13
CA PRO A 341 3.05 17.31 50.14
C PRO A 341 3.19 15.89 50.69
N ALA A 342 4.43 15.43 50.85
CA ALA A 342 4.73 14.11 51.39
C ALA A 342 5.83 14.19 52.46
N ILE A 343 5.65 13.43 53.54
CA ILE A 343 6.65 13.19 54.58
C ILE A 343 7.03 11.72 54.48
N VAL A 344 8.26 11.47 54.03
CA VAL A 344 8.79 10.14 53.76
C VAL A 344 9.69 9.71 54.91
N PHE A 345 9.41 8.55 55.49
CA PHE A 345 10.30 7.89 56.44
C PHE A 345 10.98 6.70 55.75
N SER A 346 12.30 6.78 55.58
CA SER A 346 13.10 5.68 55.01
C SER A 346 12.99 4.44 55.91
N GLY A 347 12.85 3.25 55.31
CA GLY A 347 12.72 1.97 56.00
C GLY A 347 11.34 1.65 56.62
N TRP A 348 10.42 2.62 56.70
CA TRP A 348 9.10 2.45 57.31
C TRP A 348 7.97 2.94 56.39
N PRO A 349 7.65 2.19 55.31
CA PRO A 349 6.78 2.67 54.23
C PRO A 349 5.32 2.92 54.65
N ASN A 350 4.84 2.28 55.73
CA ASN A 350 3.47 2.44 56.21
C ASN A 350 3.27 3.66 57.11
N SER A 351 4.35 4.25 57.63
CA SER A 351 4.32 5.45 58.48
C SER A 351 4.53 6.75 57.69
N SER A 352 4.76 6.64 56.38
CA SER A 352 4.95 7.80 55.50
C SER A 352 3.60 8.42 55.09
N TYR A 353 3.48 9.73 55.21
CA TYR A 353 2.28 10.49 54.82
C TYR A 353 2.47 11.11 53.43
N GLY A 354 1.43 11.16 52.62
CA GLY A 354 1.50 11.72 51.25
C GLY A 354 2.19 10.84 50.20
N THR A 355 2.51 9.58 50.53
CA THR A 355 2.97 8.57 49.55
C THR A 355 1.79 7.75 49.01
N PHE A 356 1.91 7.32 47.75
CA PHE A 356 0.89 6.54 47.03
C PHE A 356 1.49 5.21 46.55
N PRO A 357 0.79 4.09 46.74
CA PRO A 357 1.26 2.81 46.24
C PRO A 357 1.22 2.74 44.70
N GLY A 358 2.23 2.11 44.12
CA GLY A 358 2.33 1.79 42.71
C GLY A 358 2.96 0.41 42.51
N LYS A 359 2.89 -0.09 41.28
CA LYS A 359 3.48 -1.38 40.87
C LYS A 359 4.25 -1.20 39.57
N ILE A 360 5.46 -1.75 39.52
CA ILE A 360 6.24 -1.80 38.28
C ILE A 360 5.55 -2.74 37.30
N ILE A 361 5.27 -2.26 36.08
CA ILE A 361 4.66 -3.09 35.03
C ILE A 361 5.64 -3.44 33.91
N ALA A 362 6.66 -2.62 33.72
CA ALA A 362 7.65 -2.82 32.67
C ALA A 362 8.96 -2.11 33.06
N VAL A 363 10.07 -2.75 32.69
CA VAL A 363 11.42 -2.18 32.74
C VAL A 363 11.91 -2.12 31.29
N GLU A 364 12.22 -0.91 30.80
CA GLU A 364 12.73 -0.74 29.44
C GLU A 364 14.15 -1.33 29.34
N ASN A 365 14.41 -2.07 28.26
CA ASN A 365 15.71 -2.71 28.02
C ASN A 365 16.75 -1.76 27.41
N ASN A 366 16.35 -0.57 26.98
CA ASN A 366 17.23 0.43 26.39
C ASN A 366 17.57 1.56 27.38
N ILE A 367 18.81 2.01 27.34
CA ILE A 367 19.26 3.17 28.10
C ILE A 367 18.64 4.45 27.51
N SER A 368 18.11 5.31 28.37
CA SER A 368 17.57 6.61 27.98
C SER A 368 18.70 7.62 27.71
N GLN A 369 18.38 8.74 27.07
CA GLN A 369 19.36 9.79 26.73
C GLN A 369 20.12 10.35 27.95
N ASN A 370 19.55 10.21 29.16
CA ASN A 370 20.16 10.60 30.42
C ASN A 370 21.08 9.52 31.05
N GLY A 371 21.35 8.42 30.35
CA GLY A 371 22.20 7.34 30.86
C GLY A 371 21.53 6.42 31.89
N MET A 372 20.21 6.54 32.08
CA MET A 372 19.42 5.79 33.06
C MET A 372 18.46 4.83 32.34
N PHE A 373 17.99 3.79 33.03
CA PHE A 373 16.95 2.90 32.52
C PHE A 373 15.56 3.41 32.92
N LYS A 374 14.58 3.24 32.03
CA LYS A 374 13.22 3.70 32.30
C LYS A 374 12.38 2.56 32.87
N VAL A 375 11.61 2.87 33.90
CA VAL A 375 10.70 1.94 34.56
C VAL A 375 9.30 2.55 34.56
N VAL A 376 8.33 1.79 34.07
CA VAL A 376 6.94 2.23 34.00
C VAL A 376 6.17 1.69 35.20
N VAL A 377 5.54 2.59 35.92
CA VAL A 377 4.79 2.30 37.14
C VAL A 377 3.34 2.73 36.98
N VAL A 378 2.41 1.89 37.45
CA VAL A 378 0.97 2.20 37.48
C VAL A 378 0.44 2.18 38.92
N GLU A 379 -0.72 2.77 39.11
CA GLU A 379 -1.46 2.72 40.38
C GLU A 379 -1.71 1.27 40.81
N SER A 380 -1.51 0.98 42.10
CA SER A 380 -1.70 -0.36 42.67
C SER A 380 -2.10 -0.26 44.13
N GLY A 381 -2.98 -1.16 44.61
CA GLY A 381 -3.41 -1.21 46.02
C GLY A 381 -4.61 -0.31 46.35
N ASP A 382 -4.92 -0.20 47.64
CA ASP A 382 -6.19 0.38 48.11
C ASP A 382 -6.27 1.91 48.07
N LYS A 383 -5.10 2.59 48.04
CA LYS A 383 -5.00 4.05 48.01
C LYS A 383 -4.79 4.53 46.58
N LYS A 384 -5.85 5.05 45.96
CA LYS A 384 -5.80 5.67 44.63
C LYS A 384 -4.85 6.86 44.60
N TRP A 385 -4.23 7.07 43.44
CA TRP A 385 -3.44 8.26 43.15
C TRP A 385 -4.34 9.51 43.15
N PRO A 386 -3.79 10.70 43.39
CA PRO A 386 -4.58 11.92 43.44
C PRO A 386 -5.36 12.20 42.13
N PRO A 387 -6.63 12.67 42.21
CA PRO A 387 -7.49 12.86 41.03
C PRO A 387 -7.06 14.01 40.09
N ASN A 388 -6.12 14.87 40.52
CA ASN A 388 -5.70 16.07 39.78
C ASN A 388 -4.25 16.03 39.30
N ILE A 389 -3.67 14.84 39.12
CA ILE A 389 -2.33 14.72 38.56
C ILE A 389 -2.32 15.29 37.13
N LYS A 390 -1.35 16.15 36.84
CA LYS A 390 -1.15 16.71 35.50
C LYS A 390 -0.11 15.89 34.74
N MET A 391 -0.31 15.77 33.43
CA MET A 391 0.70 15.21 32.53
C MET A 391 1.99 16.01 32.63
N GLY A 392 3.11 15.31 32.72
CA GLY A 392 4.44 15.91 32.89
C GLY A 392 4.76 16.39 34.31
N ALA A 393 3.86 16.22 35.29
CA ALA A 393 4.18 16.52 36.69
C ALA A 393 5.32 15.61 37.19
N GLY A 394 6.23 16.16 37.99
CA GLY A 394 7.31 15.38 38.59
C GLY A 394 6.79 14.38 39.62
N SER A 395 7.50 13.27 39.73
CA SER A 395 7.23 12.22 40.70
C SER A 395 8.54 11.67 41.25
N LYS A 396 8.55 11.38 42.56
CA LYS A 396 9.64 10.64 43.20
C LYS A 396 9.15 9.28 43.62
N GLY A 397 9.94 8.26 43.31
CA GLY A 397 9.65 6.87 43.55
C GLY A 397 10.59 6.32 44.61
N ILE A 398 10.04 5.52 45.51
CA ILE A 398 10.77 4.77 46.51
C ILE A 398 10.43 3.31 46.28
N ILE A 399 11.33 2.61 45.60
CA ILE A 399 11.16 1.20 45.29
C ILE A 399 11.48 0.43 46.57
N LEU A 400 10.56 -0.43 47.00
CA LEU A 400 10.73 -1.24 48.21
C LEU A 400 11.39 -2.57 47.80
N LEU A 401 12.55 -2.84 48.38
CA LEU A 401 13.33 -4.06 48.16
C LEU A 401 13.12 -5.06 49.33
N ASN A 402 14.16 -5.77 49.76
CA ASN A 402 14.13 -6.76 50.82
C ASN A 402 14.15 -6.15 52.23
N ASP A 403 13.53 -6.87 53.18
CA ASP A 403 13.66 -6.60 54.61
C ASP A 403 14.94 -7.26 55.14
N VAL A 404 15.88 -6.44 55.60
CA VAL A 404 17.16 -6.88 56.18
C VAL A 404 17.33 -6.31 57.59
N PRO A 405 18.06 -6.97 58.50
CA PRO A 405 18.36 -6.39 59.80
C PRO A 405 19.14 -5.06 59.67
N ILE A 406 18.89 -4.10 60.57
CA ILE A 406 19.54 -2.77 60.54
C ILE A 406 21.08 -2.87 60.54
N TRP A 407 21.66 -3.83 61.28
CA TRP A 407 23.13 -4.01 61.28
C TRP A 407 23.69 -4.35 59.90
N TYR A 408 22.97 -5.16 59.11
CA TYR A 408 23.38 -5.58 57.79
C TYR A 408 23.36 -4.40 56.82
N GLU A 409 22.31 -3.58 56.91
CA GLU A 409 22.16 -2.39 56.08
C GLU A 409 23.24 -1.33 56.39
N ILE A 410 23.58 -1.13 57.67
CA ILE A 410 24.68 -0.24 58.06
C ILE A 410 26.01 -0.75 57.54
N TRP A 411 26.30 -2.04 57.73
CA TRP A 411 27.53 -2.66 57.22
C TRP A 411 27.63 -2.56 55.69
N ARG A 412 26.54 -2.87 54.97
CA ARG A 412 26.45 -2.80 53.51
C ARG A 412 26.72 -1.38 53.00
N ASN A 413 26.07 -0.38 53.59
CA ASN A 413 26.23 1.03 53.20
C ASN A 413 27.65 1.55 53.46
N ILE A 414 28.31 1.12 54.54
CA ILE A 414 29.71 1.47 54.84
C ILE A 414 30.68 0.86 53.81
N ASN A 415 30.39 -0.36 53.33
CA ASN A 415 31.24 -1.08 52.38
C ASN A 415 30.88 -0.83 50.90
N GLY A 416 29.81 -0.07 50.63
CA GLY A 416 29.39 0.27 49.27
C GLY A 416 28.83 -0.91 48.46
N PHE A 417 28.35 -1.96 49.11
CA PHE A 417 27.73 -3.10 48.43
C PHE A 417 26.31 -2.75 47.94
N PRO A 418 25.86 -3.24 46.76
CA PRO A 418 24.48 -3.06 46.31
C PRO A 418 23.49 -3.79 47.24
N PRO A 419 22.23 -3.36 47.31
CA PRO A 419 21.16 -4.08 48.03
C PRO A 419 21.03 -5.54 47.59
N ASP A 420 20.46 -6.40 48.45
CA ASP A 420 20.40 -7.84 48.18
C ASP A 420 19.44 -8.18 47.02
N TYR A 421 19.91 -9.05 46.12
CA TYR A 421 19.13 -9.56 45.00
C TYR A 421 17.96 -10.45 45.45
N TYR A 422 16.80 -10.28 44.81
CA TYR A 422 15.81 -11.35 44.78
C TYR A 422 16.25 -12.43 43.77
N ILE A 423 16.59 -13.63 44.25
CA ILE A 423 16.32 -14.83 43.46
C ILE A 423 14.88 -15.18 43.77
N ALA A 424 13.95 -14.85 42.86
CA ALA A 424 12.60 -15.36 42.99
C ALA A 424 12.67 -16.89 42.90
N ASN A 425 12.54 -17.57 44.04
CA ASN A 425 12.14 -18.96 44.01
C ASN A 425 10.80 -19.00 43.29
N LYS A 426 10.79 -19.58 42.07
CA LYS A 426 9.57 -20.03 41.39
C LYS A 426 8.73 -20.75 42.43
N GLN A 427 7.64 -20.13 42.88
CA GLN A 427 6.65 -20.81 43.69
C GLN A 427 6.15 -22.00 42.86
N LYS A 428 6.36 -23.20 43.41
CA LYS A 428 5.66 -24.43 43.02
C LYS A 428 4.17 -24.23 43.31
N ASP A 429 3.45 -23.62 42.39
CA ASP A 429 2.02 -23.82 42.28
C ASP A 429 1.81 -25.02 41.34
N GLU A 430 1.94 -26.23 41.88
CA GLU A 430 1.22 -27.43 41.44
C GLU A 430 1.53 -28.62 42.36
N LYS A 431 0.63 -28.82 43.33
CA LYS A 431 0.07 -30.10 43.81
C LYS A 431 -0.41 -29.94 45.24
N ASN A 432 -1.66 -29.53 45.37
CA ASN A 432 -2.60 -30.11 46.32
C ASN A 432 -4.01 -29.60 46.04
N LYS A 433 -4.69 -30.25 45.11
CA LYS A 433 -6.12 -30.55 45.26
C LYS A 433 -6.29 -32.05 45.05
N LYS A 434 -6.64 -32.71 46.15
CA LYS A 434 -7.39 -33.97 46.14
C LYS A 434 -8.73 -33.77 45.46
#